data_AF-A0A7S1JZE2-F1
#
_entry.id   AF-A0A7S1JZE2-F1
#
_cell.length_a   1.000
_cell.length_b   1.000
_cell.length_c   1.000
_cell.angle_alpha   90.00
_cell.angle_beta   90.00
_cell.angle_gamma   90.00
#
_symmetry.space_group_name_H-M   'P 1'
#
loop_
_entity.id
_entity.type
_entity.pdbx_description
1 polymer ?
#
loop_
_entity_poly.entity_id
_entity_poly.type
_entity_poly.pdbx_seq_one_letter_code
_entity_poly.pdbx_strand_id
1 'polypeptide(L)'
;VKSLLLRVPLRWFDANPLGRVLTRIAGDMWKVDDQLMAYFGIVLGSSARLLFTAGMLLYTAPVAFLFVPVIYVPFLVYVAWPNQEAQREMERKKMQCLSKVFSHFNQTMAGAPIIRAFKQQGAFIGENLRHINMYGRRRLVSYSAFQWMKLRLQLLGFALFTITTLGPLLGLAVRGPRATPLSGEELRGNATLFGLSLQYAMDLRDLIGGFLFFIILFEI
;
A
#
# COMPACT_ATOMS: atom_id res chain seq x y z
N VAL A 1 -19.27 23.52 1.44
CA VAL A 1 -20.16 22.82 0.46
C VAL A 1 -21.61 23.26 0.58
N LYS A 2 -22.25 23.14 1.75
CA LYS A 2 -23.66 23.55 1.97
C LYS A 2 -23.96 25.00 1.55
N SER A 3 -23.10 25.96 1.92
CA SER A 3 -23.25 27.38 1.55
C SER A 3 -23.03 27.68 0.06
N LEU A 4 -22.31 26.82 -0.65
CA LEU A 4 -22.02 26.98 -2.07
C LEU A 4 -23.19 26.46 -2.93
N LEU A 5 -23.79 25.33 -2.53
CA LEU A 5 -24.99 24.76 -3.18
C LEU A 5 -26.18 25.71 -3.13
N LEU A 6 -26.33 26.48 -2.05
CA LEU A 6 -27.39 27.47 -1.91
C LEU A 6 -27.21 28.70 -2.82
N ARG A 7 -26.02 28.89 -3.40
CA ARG A 7 -25.72 29.99 -4.34
C ARG A 7 -25.76 29.54 -5.81
N VAL A 8 -26.02 28.26 -6.06
CA VAL A 8 -26.07 27.71 -7.42
C VAL A 8 -27.44 28.02 -8.04
N PRO A 9 -27.50 28.50 -9.29
CA PRO A 9 -28.76 28.81 -9.95
C PRO A 9 -29.63 27.55 -10.11
N LEU A 10 -30.95 27.68 -9.92
CA LEU A 10 -31.93 26.58 -10.02
C LEU A 10 -31.79 25.75 -11.30
N ARG A 11 -31.45 26.41 -12.43
CA ARG A 11 -31.22 25.78 -13.74
C ARG A 11 -30.14 24.70 -13.72
N TRP A 12 -29.20 24.76 -12.78
CA TRP A 12 -28.17 23.74 -12.60
C TRP A 12 -28.72 22.47 -11.93
N PHE A 13 -29.70 22.61 -11.03
CA PHE A 13 -30.38 21.48 -10.39
C PHE A 13 -31.34 20.76 -11.34
N ASP A 14 -31.88 21.46 -12.34
CA ASP A 14 -32.65 20.84 -13.43
C ASP A 14 -31.75 19.97 -14.33
N ALA A 15 -30.49 20.40 -14.53
CA ALA A 15 -29.50 19.65 -15.32
C ALA A 15 -28.82 18.51 -14.53
N ASN A 16 -28.82 18.57 -13.19
CA ASN A 16 -28.14 17.60 -12.33
C ASN A 16 -29.14 16.99 -11.33
N PRO A 17 -29.55 15.71 -11.49
CA PRO A 17 -30.54 15.11 -10.61
C PRO A 17 -30.05 15.16 -9.16
N LEU A 18 -30.90 15.68 -8.27
CA LEU A 18 -30.63 15.87 -6.83
C LEU A 18 -30.05 14.62 -6.17
N GLY A 19 -30.53 13.43 -6.54
CA GLY A 19 -30.00 12.15 -6.06
C GLY A 19 -28.51 11.95 -6.34
N ARG A 20 -28.03 12.28 -7.55
CA ARG A 20 -26.60 12.15 -7.93
C ARG A 20 -25.72 13.11 -7.14
N VAL A 21 -26.21 14.32 -6.88
CA VAL A 21 -25.51 15.34 -6.07
C VAL A 21 -25.42 14.89 -4.61
N LEU A 22 -26.52 14.37 -4.06
CA LEU A 22 -26.57 13.82 -2.71
C LEU A 22 -25.65 12.60 -2.53
N THR A 23 -25.68 11.63 -3.45
CA THR A 23 -24.80 10.44 -3.36
C THR A 23 -23.33 10.83 -3.45
N ARG A 24 -22.99 11.85 -4.25
CA ARG A 24 -21.62 12.35 -4.37
C ARG A 24 -21.17 13.08 -3.11
N ILE A 25 -21.99 13.98 -2.57
CA ILE A 25 -21.65 14.71 -1.33
C ILE A 25 -21.58 13.76 -0.15
N ALA A 26 -22.53 12.83 0.00
CA ALA A 26 -22.54 11.86 1.08
C ALA A 26 -21.34 10.89 0.99
N GLY A 27 -21.03 10.41 -0.21
CA GLY A 27 -19.87 9.54 -0.45
C GLY A 27 -18.53 10.26 -0.27
N ASP A 28 -18.41 11.50 -0.75
CA ASP A 28 -17.19 12.30 -0.60
C ASP A 28 -17.00 12.75 0.86
N MET A 29 -18.07 13.11 1.59
CA MET A 29 -17.99 13.37 3.03
C MET A 29 -17.57 12.12 3.80
N TRP A 30 -18.13 10.94 3.51
CA TRP A 30 -17.73 9.71 4.19
C TRP A 30 -16.24 9.39 3.99
N LYS A 31 -15.71 9.59 2.78
CA LYS A 31 -14.26 9.42 2.51
C LYS A 31 -13.41 10.44 3.26
N VAL A 32 -13.85 11.70 3.34
CA VAL A 32 -13.08 12.76 4.02
C VAL A 32 -13.15 12.64 5.54
N ASP A 33 -14.29 12.24 6.10
CA ASP A 33 -14.48 12.22 7.55
C ASP A 33 -13.91 10.94 8.17
N ASP A 34 -14.12 9.78 7.55
CA ASP A 34 -13.74 8.48 8.12
C ASP A 34 -12.40 7.97 7.56
N GLN A 35 -12.28 7.91 6.23
CA GLN A 35 -11.09 7.34 5.59
C GLN A 35 -9.87 8.25 5.71
N LEU A 36 -10.01 9.55 5.41
CA LEU A 36 -8.88 10.48 5.45
C LEU A 36 -8.26 10.53 6.84
N MET A 37 -9.09 10.55 7.90
CA MET A 37 -8.61 10.64 9.27
C MET A 37 -7.88 9.36 9.70
N ALA A 38 -8.42 8.19 9.35
CA ALA A 38 -7.76 6.91 9.57
C ALA A 38 -6.41 6.82 8.83
N TYR A 39 -6.37 7.24 7.57
CA TYR A 39 -5.15 7.24 6.76
C TYR A 39 -4.12 8.24 7.26
N PHE A 40 -4.55 9.43 7.69
CA PHE A 40 -3.65 10.43 8.25
C PHE A 40 -2.95 9.92 9.51
N GLY A 41 -3.68 9.23 10.40
CA GLY A 41 -3.10 8.56 11.57
C GLY A 41 -2.08 7.49 11.19
N ILE A 42 -2.37 6.67 10.17
CA ILE A 42 -1.44 5.65 9.68
C ILE A 42 -0.17 6.29 9.09
N VAL A 43 -0.30 7.35 8.30
CA VAL A 43 0.85 8.05 7.69
C VAL A 43 1.72 8.70 8.75
N LEU A 44 1.12 9.45 9.68
CA LEU A 44 1.85 10.10 10.76
C LEU A 44 2.54 9.07 11.67
N GLY A 45 1.83 8.01 12.06
CA GLY A 45 2.39 6.94 12.87
C GLY A 45 3.54 6.21 12.16
N SER A 46 3.36 5.92 10.87
CA SER A 46 4.40 5.27 10.06
C SER A 46 5.60 6.18 9.85
N SER A 47 5.40 7.46 9.57
CA SER A 47 6.52 8.41 9.37
C SER A 47 7.28 8.68 10.68
N ALA A 48 6.59 8.82 11.82
CA ALA A 48 7.25 8.93 13.12
C ALA A 48 8.06 7.67 13.46
N ARG A 49 7.50 6.47 13.21
CA ARG A 49 8.19 5.21 13.41
C ARG A 49 9.37 5.05 12.44
N LEU A 50 9.26 5.50 11.19
CA LEU A 50 10.37 5.53 10.23
C LEU A 50 11.57 6.31 10.77
N LEU A 51 11.30 7.54 11.22
CA LEU A 51 12.33 8.45 11.73
C LEU A 51 13.01 7.85 12.97
N PHE A 52 12.22 7.27 13.87
CA PHE A 52 12.74 6.62 15.07
C PHE A 52 13.62 5.41 14.73
N THR A 53 13.13 4.50 13.88
CA THR A 53 13.86 3.31 13.45
C THR A 53 15.13 3.67 12.68
N ALA A 54 15.08 4.69 11.80
CA ALA A 54 16.25 5.18 11.08
C ALA A 54 17.29 5.78 12.03
N GLY A 55 16.88 6.58 13.02
CA GLY A 55 17.77 7.14 14.03
C GLY A 55 18.44 6.08 14.90
N MET A 56 17.67 5.06 15.33
CA MET A 56 18.21 3.93 16.08
C MET A 56 19.18 3.07 15.25
N LEU A 57 18.89 2.87 13.96
CA LEU A 57 19.79 2.15 13.06
C LEU A 57 21.11 2.92 12.86
N LEU A 58 21.05 4.25 12.73
CA LEU A 58 22.24 5.09 12.65
C LEU A 58 23.09 5.00 13.93
N TYR A 59 22.45 4.98 15.10
CA TYR A 59 23.15 4.87 16.39
C TYR A 59 23.80 3.48 16.59
N THR A 60 23.07 2.41 16.26
CA THR A 60 23.52 1.03 16.53
C THR A 60 24.45 0.47 15.45
N ALA A 61 24.25 0.82 14.17
CA ALA A 61 24.98 0.27 13.04
C ALA A 61 25.22 1.32 11.94
N PRO A 62 26.08 2.34 12.17
CA PRO A 62 26.29 3.45 11.23
C PRO A 62 26.82 2.99 9.86
N VAL A 63 27.62 1.92 9.82
CA VAL A 63 28.12 1.33 8.57
C VAL A 63 26.98 0.74 7.74
N ALA A 64 26.03 0.05 8.38
CA ALA A 64 24.87 -0.52 7.70
C ALA A 64 23.93 0.57 7.17
N PHE A 65 23.79 1.69 7.90
CA PHE A 65 23.02 2.85 7.46
C PHE A 65 23.53 3.44 6.13
N LEU A 66 24.85 3.43 5.89
CA LEU A 66 25.44 3.89 4.63
C LEU A 66 25.01 3.05 3.41
N PHE A 67 24.72 1.76 3.61
CA PHE A 67 24.26 0.86 2.55
C PHE A 67 22.76 1.00 2.23
N VAL A 68 21.97 1.62 3.13
CA VAL A 68 20.53 1.86 2.92
C VAL A 68 20.27 2.66 1.64
N PRO A 69 20.86 3.85 1.39
CA PRO A 69 20.64 4.59 0.15
C PRO A 69 21.18 3.84 -1.07
N VAL A 70 22.30 3.12 -0.95
CA VAL A 70 22.89 2.34 -2.06
C VAL A 70 21.94 1.25 -2.54
N ILE A 71 21.18 0.63 -1.64
CA ILE A 71 20.26 -0.48 -1.96
C ILE A 71 18.87 0.05 -2.38
N TYR A 72 18.32 1.03 -1.68
CA TYR A 72 16.94 1.47 -1.91
C TYR A 72 16.80 2.54 -3.02
N VAL A 73 17.76 3.45 -3.22
CA VAL A 73 17.66 4.48 -4.26
C VAL A 73 17.52 3.88 -5.67
N PRO A 74 18.38 2.93 -6.11
CA PRO A 74 18.22 2.34 -7.45
C PRO A 74 16.92 1.54 -7.56
N PHE A 75 16.48 0.88 -6.49
CA PHE A 75 15.18 0.21 -6.49
C PHE A 75 14.02 1.20 -6.70
N LEU A 76 14.05 2.35 -6.02
CA LEU A 76 13.03 3.38 -6.17
C LEU A 76 12.97 3.93 -7.61
N VAL A 77 14.14 4.26 -8.18
CA VAL A 77 14.25 4.88 -9.51
C VAL A 77 13.91 3.89 -10.63
N TYR A 78 14.48 2.69 -10.60
CA TYR A 78 14.38 1.74 -11.72
C TYR A 78 13.21 0.76 -11.59
N VAL A 79 12.73 0.49 -10.38
CA VAL A 79 11.68 -0.50 -10.14
C VAL A 79 10.41 0.14 -9.61
N ALA A 80 10.45 0.89 -8.51
CA ALA A 80 9.22 1.38 -7.90
C ALA A 80 8.49 2.40 -8.79
N TRP A 81 9.20 3.43 -9.27
CA TRP A 81 8.61 4.53 -10.04
C TRP A 81 7.91 4.07 -11.33
N PRO A 82 8.55 3.30 -12.24
CA PRO A 82 7.88 2.88 -13.48
C PRO A 82 6.72 1.92 -13.24
N ASN A 83 6.76 1.14 -12.16
CA ASN A 83 5.69 0.20 -11.85
C ASN A 83 4.45 0.90 -11.26
N GLN A 84 4.57 2.12 -10.72
CA GLN A 84 3.41 2.86 -10.19
C GLN A 84 2.38 3.15 -11.28
N GLU A 85 2.82 3.62 -12.45
CA GLU A 85 1.92 3.88 -13.58
C GLU A 85 1.16 2.62 -14.00
N ALA A 86 1.86 1.49 -14.08
CA ALA A 86 1.25 0.20 -14.40
C ALA A 86 0.22 -0.24 -13.33
N GLN A 87 0.52 -0.05 -12.04
CA GLN A 87 -0.42 -0.35 -10.96
C GLN A 87 -1.69 0.51 -11.05
N ARG A 88 -1.54 1.82 -11.29
CA ARG A 88 -2.70 2.73 -11.46
C ARG A 88 -3.57 2.30 -12.64
N GLU A 89 -2.98 1.91 -13.76
CA GLU A 89 -3.74 1.45 -14.92
C GLU A 89 -4.47 0.11 -14.66
N MET A 90 -3.81 -0.82 -13.96
CA MET A 90 -4.42 -2.09 -13.54
C MET A 90 -5.64 -1.84 -12.64
N GLU A 91 -5.50 -0.91 -11.70
CA GLU A 91 -6.56 -0.55 -10.78
C GLU A 91 -7.72 0.14 -11.50
N ARG A 92 -7.43 1.09 -12.39
CA ARG A 92 -8.44 1.72 -13.25
C ARG A 92 -9.26 0.68 -14.01
N LYS A 93 -8.59 -0.31 -14.64
CA LYS A 93 -9.26 -1.42 -15.34
C LYS A 93 -10.09 -2.28 -14.39
N LYS A 94 -9.61 -2.52 -13.17
CA LYS A 94 -10.35 -3.24 -12.12
C LYS A 94 -11.63 -2.49 -11.74
N MET A 95 -11.54 -1.19 -11.46
CA MET A 95 -12.68 -0.34 -11.09
C MET A 95 -13.69 -0.19 -12.23
N GLN A 96 -13.23 -0.11 -13.48
CA GLN A 96 -14.12 -0.13 -14.65
C GLN A 96 -14.93 -1.44 -14.75
N CYS A 97 -14.30 -2.59 -14.46
CA CYS A 97 -15.03 -3.86 -14.44
C CYS A 97 -16.04 -3.92 -13.29
N LEU A 98 -15.67 -3.42 -12.11
CA LEU A 98 -16.56 -3.35 -10.95
C LEU A 98 -17.79 -2.47 -11.22
N SER A 99 -17.59 -1.31 -11.86
CA SER A 99 -18.68 -0.42 -12.25
C SER A 99 -19.68 -1.10 -13.19
N LYS A 100 -19.20 -1.93 -14.13
CA LYS A 100 -20.07 -2.72 -15.02
C LYS A 100 -20.93 -3.72 -14.25
N VAL A 101 -20.38 -4.39 -13.24
CA VAL A 101 -21.14 -5.30 -12.36
C VAL A 101 -22.29 -4.55 -11.68
N PHE A 102 -22.01 -3.41 -11.04
CA PHE A 102 -23.04 -2.62 -10.37
C PHE A 102 -24.08 -2.04 -11.33
N SER A 103 -23.64 -1.58 -12.50
CA SER A 103 -24.56 -1.06 -13.51
C SER A 103 -25.52 -2.13 -14.02
N HIS A 104 -25.01 -3.33 -14.32
CA HIS A 104 -25.84 -4.46 -14.77
C HIS A 104 -26.80 -4.91 -13.65
N PHE A 105 -26.33 -4.93 -12.40
CA PHE A 105 -27.17 -5.24 -11.24
C PHE A 105 -28.31 -4.24 -11.06
N ASN A 106 -28.03 -2.94 -11.12
CA ASN A 106 -29.05 -1.89 -11.03
C ASN A 106 -30.09 -1.99 -12.16
N GLN A 107 -29.65 -2.26 -13.39
CA GLN A 107 -30.55 -2.50 -14.52
C GLN A 107 -31.44 -3.73 -14.30
N THR A 108 -30.86 -4.81 -13.78
CA THR A 108 -31.59 -6.05 -13.47
C THR A 108 -32.64 -5.83 -12.39
N MET A 109 -32.32 -5.05 -11.35
CA MET A 109 -33.28 -4.71 -10.29
C MET A 109 -34.43 -3.84 -10.81
N ALA A 110 -34.12 -2.80 -11.59
CA ALA A 110 -35.14 -1.93 -12.18
C ALA A 110 -36.05 -2.69 -13.17
N GLY A 111 -35.47 -3.61 -13.96
CA GLY A 111 -36.16 -4.41 -14.97
C GLY A 111 -36.72 -5.76 -14.47
N ALA A 112 -36.64 -6.06 -13.18
CA ALA A 112 -36.96 -7.38 -12.64
C ALA A 112 -38.36 -7.93 -13.02
N PRO A 113 -39.44 -7.12 -13.04
CA PRO A 113 -40.76 -7.60 -13.47
C PRO A 113 -40.78 -8.05 -14.93
N ILE A 114 -40.10 -7.31 -15.81
CA ILE A 114 -40.03 -7.58 -17.25
C ILE A 114 -39.22 -8.86 -17.48
N ILE A 115 -38.06 -8.99 -16.84
CA ILE A 115 -37.20 -10.18 -16.98
C ILE A 115 -37.94 -11.44 -16.54
N ARG A 116 -38.74 -11.36 -15.46
CA ARG A 116 -39.59 -12.47 -15.00
C ARG A 116 -40.73 -12.78 -15.96
N ALA A 117 -41.38 -11.76 -16.53
CA ALA A 117 -42.46 -11.92 -17.49
C ALA A 117 -42.00 -12.66 -18.76
N PHE A 118 -40.80 -12.35 -19.26
CA PHE A 118 -40.22 -13.00 -20.44
C PHE A 118 -39.43 -14.29 -20.14
N LYS A 119 -39.36 -14.72 -18.87
CA LYS A 119 -38.60 -15.92 -18.42
C LYS A 119 -37.12 -15.92 -18.85
N GLN A 120 -36.48 -14.74 -18.88
CA GLN A 120 -35.09 -14.55 -19.31
C GLN A 120 -34.07 -14.46 -18.15
N GLN A 121 -34.41 -14.97 -16.96
CA GLN A 121 -33.56 -14.87 -15.77
C GLN A 121 -32.18 -15.52 -15.99
N GLY A 122 -32.14 -16.69 -16.65
CA GLY A 122 -30.89 -17.43 -16.88
C GLY A 122 -29.88 -16.66 -17.72
N ALA A 123 -30.33 -15.95 -18.76
CA ALA A 123 -29.47 -15.12 -19.61
C ALA A 123 -28.84 -13.96 -18.83
N PHE A 124 -29.63 -13.26 -18.01
CA PHE A 124 -29.14 -12.17 -17.16
C PHE A 124 -28.20 -12.66 -16.06
N ILE A 125 -28.46 -13.83 -15.46
CA ILE A 125 -27.56 -14.45 -14.49
C ILE A 125 -26.22 -14.79 -15.14
N GLY A 126 -26.24 -15.37 -16.35
CA GLY A 126 -25.03 -15.70 -17.11
C GLY A 126 -24.18 -14.47 -17.44
N GLU A 127 -24.81 -13.38 -17.89
CA GLU A 127 -24.09 -12.13 -18.17
C GLU A 127 -23.52 -11.48 -16.90
N ASN A 128 -24.26 -11.52 -15.79
CA ASN A 128 -23.76 -11.05 -14.50
C ASN A 128 -22.53 -11.85 -14.04
N LEU A 129 -22.58 -13.19 -14.14
CA LEU A 129 -21.45 -14.06 -13.82
C LEU A 129 -20.23 -13.76 -14.71
N ARG A 130 -20.45 -13.42 -15.99
CA ARG A 130 -19.38 -13.00 -16.90
C ARG A 130 -18.71 -11.71 -16.42
N HIS A 131 -19.49 -10.70 -16.01
CA HIS A 131 -18.95 -9.46 -15.45
C HIS A 131 -18.19 -9.68 -14.15
N ILE A 132 -18.72 -10.51 -13.24
CA ILE A 132 -18.06 -10.85 -11.97
C ILE A 132 -16.74 -11.59 -12.24
N ASN A 133 -16.73 -12.56 -13.16
CA ASN A 133 -15.52 -13.31 -13.49
C ASN A 133 -14.44 -12.40 -14.10
N MET A 134 -14.82 -11.48 -14.99
CA MET A 134 -13.89 -10.48 -15.53
C MET A 134 -13.30 -9.60 -14.43
N TYR A 135 -14.12 -9.12 -13.50
CA TYR A 135 -13.66 -8.35 -12.34
C TYR A 135 -12.72 -9.19 -11.46
N GLY A 136 -13.08 -10.43 -11.15
CA GLY A 136 -12.27 -11.37 -10.37
C GLY A 136 -10.89 -11.58 -11.00
N ARG A 137 -10.82 -11.80 -12.32
CA ARG A 137 -9.56 -11.95 -13.05
C ARG A 137 -8.69 -10.68 -12.97
N ARG A 138 -9.28 -9.49 -13.14
CA ARG A 138 -8.54 -8.22 -13.01
C ARG A 138 -8.04 -7.98 -11.60
N ARG A 139 -8.87 -8.31 -10.59
CA ARG A 139 -8.50 -8.22 -9.17
C ARG A 139 -7.33 -9.15 -8.83
N LEU A 140 -7.35 -10.39 -9.32
CA LEU A 140 -6.25 -11.33 -9.09
C LEU A 140 -4.93 -10.83 -9.70
N VAL A 141 -4.94 -10.35 -10.94
CA VAL A 141 -3.72 -9.81 -11.58
C VAL A 141 -3.17 -8.62 -10.80
N SER A 142 -4.02 -7.67 -10.41
CA SER A 142 -3.61 -6.52 -9.59
C SER A 142 -3.03 -6.97 -8.24
N TYR A 143 -3.67 -7.93 -7.57
CA TYR A 143 -3.20 -8.47 -6.31
C TYR A 143 -1.85 -9.21 -6.45
N SER A 144 -1.68 -10.03 -7.48
CA SER A 144 -0.42 -10.72 -7.76
C SER A 144 0.71 -9.74 -8.07
N ALA A 145 0.43 -8.69 -8.85
CA ALA A 145 1.41 -7.65 -9.15
C ALA A 145 1.83 -6.89 -7.89
N PHE A 146 0.90 -6.62 -6.99
CA PHE A 146 1.19 -6.04 -5.68
C PHE A 146 2.09 -6.96 -4.83
N GLN A 147 1.74 -8.25 -4.73
CA GLN A 147 2.55 -9.22 -3.98
C GLN A 147 3.95 -9.38 -4.56
N TRP A 148 4.09 -9.30 -5.89
CA TRP A 148 5.39 -9.35 -6.56
C TRP A 148 6.29 -8.18 -6.17
N MET A 149 5.73 -6.96 -6.11
CA MET A 149 6.46 -5.78 -5.63
C MET A 149 6.86 -5.94 -4.16
N LYS A 150 5.94 -6.43 -3.32
CA LYS A 150 6.19 -6.69 -1.90
C LYS A 150 7.33 -7.70 -1.71
N LEU A 151 7.35 -8.78 -2.48
CA LEU A 151 8.40 -9.79 -2.43
C LEU A 151 9.78 -9.19 -2.76
N ARG A 152 9.88 -8.41 -3.84
CA ARG A 152 11.15 -7.75 -4.22
C ARG A 152 11.66 -6.83 -3.11
N LEU A 153 10.77 -6.07 -2.49
CA LEU A 153 11.12 -5.23 -1.36
C LEU A 153 11.56 -6.04 -0.13
N GLN A 154 10.90 -7.19 0.13
CA GLN A 154 11.30 -8.10 1.19
C GLN A 154 12.70 -8.68 0.97
N LEU A 155 13.05 -9.02 -0.27
CA LEU A 155 14.39 -9.50 -0.63
C LEU A 155 15.46 -8.42 -0.39
N LEU A 156 15.18 -7.15 -0.70
CA LEU A 156 16.09 -6.03 -0.38
C LEU A 156 16.27 -5.83 1.13
N GLY A 157 15.17 -5.93 1.88
CA GLY A 157 15.23 -5.90 3.35
C GLY A 157 16.04 -7.06 3.93
N PHE A 158 15.94 -8.26 3.34
CA PHE A 158 16.77 -9.40 3.74
C PHE A 158 18.25 -9.19 3.40
N ALA A 159 18.56 -8.59 2.26
CA ALA A 159 19.94 -8.23 1.92
C ALA A 159 20.53 -7.25 2.96
N LEU A 160 19.78 -6.23 3.36
CA LEU A 160 20.20 -5.32 4.44
C LEU A 160 20.38 -6.04 5.78
N PHE A 161 19.45 -6.93 6.14
CA PHE A 161 19.57 -7.76 7.33
C PHE A 161 20.87 -8.58 7.32
N THR A 162 21.23 -9.18 6.18
CA THR A 162 22.48 -9.94 6.06
C THR A 162 23.71 -9.05 6.22
N ILE A 163 23.70 -7.83 5.69
CA ILE A 163 24.81 -6.87 5.81
C ILE A 163 24.98 -6.42 7.28
N THR A 164 23.87 -6.06 7.95
CA THR A 164 23.89 -5.64 9.35
C THR A 164 24.36 -6.75 10.30
N THR A 165 24.02 -8.00 9.98
CA THR A 165 24.41 -9.16 10.82
C THR A 165 25.84 -9.63 10.53
N LEU A 166 26.22 -9.78 9.26
CA LEU A 166 27.51 -10.33 8.86
C LEU A 166 28.65 -9.32 8.95
N GLY A 167 28.39 -8.02 8.74
CA GLY A 167 29.42 -6.98 8.77
C GLY A 167 30.19 -6.92 10.09
N PRO A 168 29.51 -6.85 11.25
CA PRO A 168 30.17 -6.87 12.56
C PRO A 168 30.88 -8.20 12.86
N LEU A 169 30.29 -9.33 12.47
CA LEU A 169 30.88 -10.67 12.67
C LEU A 169 32.17 -10.85 11.86
N LEU A 170 32.20 -10.39 10.61
CA LEU A 170 33.41 -10.40 9.78
C LEU A 170 34.46 -9.41 10.31
N GLY A 171 34.04 -8.24 10.80
CA GLY A 171 34.94 -7.29 11.46
C GLY A 171 35.62 -7.87 12.72
N LEU A 172 34.91 -8.71 13.47
CA LEU A 172 35.46 -9.46 14.60
C LEU A 172 36.39 -10.59 14.13
N ALA A 173 36.05 -11.31 13.06
CA ALA A 173 36.88 -12.39 12.51
C ALA A 173 38.20 -11.88 11.89
N VAL A 174 38.17 -10.72 11.22
CA VAL A 174 39.35 -10.11 10.58
C VAL A 174 40.30 -9.46 11.60
N ARG A 175 39.79 -9.00 12.75
CA ARG A 175 40.62 -8.40 13.81
C ARG A 175 41.56 -9.39 14.52
N GLY A 176 41.40 -10.70 14.30
CA GLY A 176 42.28 -11.75 14.83
C GLY A 176 42.32 -11.82 16.38
N PRO A 177 43.05 -12.79 16.96
CA PRO A 177 43.05 -13.08 18.41
C PRO A 177 43.66 -11.98 19.31
N ARG A 178 44.02 -10.81 18.76
CA ARG A 178 44.74 -9.73 19.44
C ARG A 178 43.83 -8.65 20.03
N ALA A 179 42.52 -8.78 19.88
CA ALA A 179 41.60 -7.97 20.67
C ALA A 179 41.69 -8.43 22.13
N THR A 180 41.92 -7.49 23.05
CA THR A 180 41.72 -7.69 24.49
C THR A 180 40.41 -8.47 24.69
N PRO A 181 40.38 -9.52 25.53
CA PRO A 181 39.14 -10.26 25.75
C PRO A 181 38.09 -9.25 26.19
N LEU A 182 37.12 -8.98 25.30
CA LEU A 182 35.96 -8.17 25.61
C LEU A 182 35.39 -8.79 26.88
N SER A 183 35.33 -8.00 27.96
CA SER A 183 34.75 -8.46 29.21
C SER A 183 33.37 -9.04 28.92
N GLY A 184 32.95 -10.08 29.64
CA GLY A 184 31.66 -10.73 29.40
C GLY A 184 30.47 -9.75 29.41
N GLU A 185 30.64 -8.56 30.01
CA GLU A 185 29.72 -7.43 29.95
C GLU A 185 29.75 -6.65 28.62
N GLU A 186 30.92 -6.37 28.03
CA GLU A 186 30.96 -5.71 26.71
C GLU A 186 30.44 -6.62 25.59
N LEU A 187 30.65 -7.93 25.70
CA LEU A 187 30.06 -8.90 24.76
C LEU A 187 28.54 -9.00 24.93
N ARG A 188 28.03 -8.97 26.17
CA ARG A 188 26.59 -8.94 26.48
C ARG A 188 25.92 -7.63 26.05
N GLY A 189 26.55 -6.49 26.32
CA GLY A 189 26.08 -5.16 25.91
C GLY A 189 26.09 -4.98 24.40
N ASN A 190 27.09 -5.51 23.71
CA ASN A 190 27.12 -5.50 22.25
C ASN A 190 26.09 -6.47 21.65
N ALA A 191 25.85 -7.64 22.25
CA ALA A 191 24.84 -8.59 21.78
C ALA A 191 23.42 -8.02 21.82
N THR A 192 23.05 -7.27 22.86
CA THR A 192 21.74 -6.59 22.93
C THR A 192 21.62 -5.48 21.88
N LEU A 193 22.68 -4.69 21.67
CA LEU A 193 22.73 -3.66 20.62
C LEU A 193 22.64 -4.27 19.21
N PHE A 194 23.28 -5.42 18.97
CA PHE A 194 23.14 -6.16 17.71
C PHE A 194 21.72 -6.66 17.52
N GLY A 195 21.10 -7.26 18.54
CA GLY A 195 19.69 -7.68 18.49
C GLY A 195 18.72 -6.52 18.21
N LEU A 196 18.96 -5.35 18.81
CA LEU A 196 18.18 -4.13 18.54
C LEU A 196 18.36 -3.65 17.09
N SER A 197 19.59 -3.58 16.60
CA SER A 197 19.87 -3.19 15.21
C SER A 197 19.19 -4.11 14.20
N LEU A 198 19.10 -5.41 14.53
CA LEU A 198 18.43 -6.43 13.73
C LEU A 198 16.92 -6.21 13.66
N GLN A 199 16.31 -5.97 14.83
CA GLN A 199 14.88 -5.69 14.94
C GLN A 199 14.53 -4.41 14.17
N TYR A 200 15.35 -3.36 14.30
CA TYR A 200 15.13 -2.09 13.61
C TYR A 200 15.34 -2.21 12.09
N ALA A 201 16.27 -3.03 11.62
CA ALA A 201 16.42 -3.31 10.19
C ALA A 201 15.20 -4.02 9.60
N MET A 202 14.58 -4.95 10.35
CA MET A 202 13.33 -5.60 9.94
C MET A 202 12.15 -4.64 9.94
N ASP A 203 12.02 -3.81 10.99
CA ASP A 203 10.98 -2.79 11.07
C ASP A 203 11.10 -1.78 9.92
N LEU A 204 12.32 -1.38 9.54
CA LEU A 204 12.56 -0.47 8.42
C LEU A 204 12.04 -1.03 7.10
N ARG A 205 12.26 -2.33 6.83
CA ARG A 205 11.72 -3.03 5.65
C ARG A 205 10.20 -2.97 5.61
N ASP A 206 9.56 -3.34 6.72
CA ASP A 206 8.10 -3.42 6.78
C ASP A 206 7.45 -2.03 6.64
N LEU A 207 8.16 -1.01 7.14
CA LEU A 207 7.69 0.36 7.09
C LEU A 207 7.87 0.99 5.71
N ILE A 208 8.98 0.74 5.01
CA ILE A 208 9.15 1.14 3.60
C ILE A 208 8.10 0.46 2.73
N GLY A 209 7.78 -0.81 3.01
CA GLY A 209 6.71 -1.55 2.32
C GLY A 209 5.32 -0.98 2.58
N GLY A 210 5.03 -0.63 3.83
CA GLY A 210 3.79 0.05 4.21
C GLY A 210 3.66 1.42 3.55
N PHE A 211 4.75 2.17 3.44
CA PHE A 211 4.76 3.51 2.84
C PHE A 211 4.57 3.45 1.32
N LEU A 212 5.23 2.51 0.64
CA LEU A 212 5.01 2.26 -0.80
C LEU A 212 3.58 1.79 -1.08
N PHE A 213 3.02 0.93 -0.22
CA PHE A 213 1.62 0.53 -0.29
C PHE A 213 0.68 1.72 -0.13
N PHE A 214 0.95 2.61 0.83
CA PHE A 214 0.17 3.81 1.06
C PHE A 214 0.15 4.73 -0.17
N ILE A 215 1.32 5.00 -0.76
CA ILE A 215 1.43 5.85 -1.96
C ILE A 215 0.61 5.28 -3.13
N ILE A 216 0.70 3.97 -3.36
CA ILE A 216 -0.04 3.31 -4.44
C ILE A 216 -1.55 3.35 -4.18
N LEU A 217 -1.98 3.19 -2.93
CA LEU A 217 -3.40 3.15 -2.55
C LEU A 217 -4.06 4.54 -2.51
N PHE A 218 -3.29 5.61 -2.24
CA PHE A 218 -3.78 6.99 -2.19
C PHE A 218 -3.93 7.64 -3.58
N GLU A 219 -3.21 7.14 -4.60
CA GLU A 219 -3.34 7.62 -5.99
C GLU A 219 -4.43 6.94 -6.81
N ILE A 220 -5.23 6.08 -6.18
CA ILE A 220 -6.37 5.35 -6.77
C ILE A 220 -7.68 6.02 -6.35
#